data_AF-A0A1D8K7I4-F1
#
_entry.id   AF-A0A1D8K7I4-F1
#
_cell.length_a   1.000
_cell.length_b   1.000
_cell.length_c   1.000
_cell.angle_alpha   90.00
_cell.angle_beta   90.00
_cell.angle_gamma   90.00
#
_symmetry.space_group_name_H-M   'P 1'
#
loop_
_entity.id
_entity.type
_entity.pdbx_description
1 polymer ?
#
loop_
_entity_poly.entity_id
_entity_poly.type
_entity_poly.pdbx_seq_one_letter_code
_entity_poly.pdbx_strand_id
1 'polypeptide(L)'
;MFQPTRRPIYIQREITTPWGLVRIVGRLGQAHADVFEALFYSAEDYGPLLDEDGGERIKLLVDPAKVRRLTRQDGTGLKTMLDELTTALIEIKEPEHLRCIGHLIDHIGLAARQDGSYVTKPNPMGGERHLLRIEIGKAAVHLLRHDMGLWRDPSPIAKMRRGISQSVARLMLTHSPTKQPTGGFRLDKVLEQVCGPLAQQEARNRRRELRADADNLAAIGIVICGDRIICYRREERKRIQTGSLSMNHEASV
;
A
#
# COMPACT_ATOMS: atom_id res chain seq x y z
N MET A 1 -1.32 -8.53 -3.34
CA MET A 1 -1.20 -7.82 -4.63
C MET A 1 0.25 -7.48 -4.93
N PHE A 2 0.85 -6.53 -4.20
CA PHE A 2 2.24 -6.12 -4.40
C PHE A 2 3.24 -7.17 -3.88
N GLN A 3 4.34 -7.38 -4.60
CA GLN A 3 5.43 -8.26 -4.17
C GLN A 3 6.15 -7.67 -2.93
N PRO A 4 6.69 -8.50 -2.03
CA PRO A 4 7.42 -8.05 -0.84
C PRO A 4 8.85 -7.59 -1.13
N THR A 5 9.00 -6.75 -2.14
CA THR A 5 10.26 -6.18 -2.61
C THR A 5 10.04 -4.77 -3.13
N ARG A 6 11.08 -3.94 -3.06
CA ARG A 6 11.10 -2.62 -3.73
C ARG A 6 11.61 -2.71 -5.18
N ARG A 7 12.12 -3.88 -5.59
CA ARG A 7 12.61 -4.18 -6.95
C ARG A 7 11.76 -5.32 -7.52
N PRO A 8 10.50 -5.06 -7.89
CA PRO A 8 9.64 -6.09 -8.44
C PRO A 8 10.12 -6.52 -9.82
N ILE A 9 9.77 -7.76 -10.17
CA ILE A 9 9.86 -8.27 -11.54
C ILE A 9 8.45 -8.41 -12.12
N TYR A 10 8.33 -8.52 -13.44
CA TYR A 10 7.03 -8.82 -14.06
C TYR A 10 6.63 -10.26 -13.72
N ILE A 11 5.45 -10.44 -13.14
CA ILE A 11 4.93 -11.76 -12.79
C ILE A 11 3.46 -11.88 -13.16
N GLN A 12 3.02 -13.11 -13.35
CA GLN A 12 1.63 -13.52 -13.24
C GLN A 12 1.49 -14.38 -11.99
N ARG A 13 0.59 -14.02 -11.09
CA ARG A 13 0.38 -14.75 -9.83
C ARG A 13 -1.11 -14.86 -9.51
N GLU A 14 -1.50 -16.01 -9.02
CA GLU A 14 -2.82 -16.20 -8.40
C GLU A 14 -2.71 -16.10 -6.89
N ILE A 15 -3.70 -15.47 -6.28
CA ILE A 15 -3.79 -15.26 -4.83
C ILE A 15 -5.14 -15.79 -4.39
N THR A 16 -5.09 -16.92 -3.69
CA THR A 16 -6.27 -17.49 -3.02
C THR A 16 -6.34 -16.95 -1.60
N THR A 17 -7.51 -16.45 -1.23
CA THR A 17 -7.84 -16.04 0.14
C THR A 17 -9.14 -16.72 0.56
N PRO A 18 -9.51 -16.74 1.85
CA PRO A 18 -10.81 -17.24 2.27
C PRO A 18 -12.01 -16.52 1.63
N TRP A 19 -11.80 -15.35 1.02
CA TRP A 19 -12.85 -14.52 0.41
C TRP A 19 -12.91 -14.62 -1.11
N GLY A 20 -11.96 -15.31 -1.75
CA GLY A 20 -11.93 -15.45 -3.21
C GLY A 20 -10.54 -15.65 -3.80
N LEU A 21 -10.53 -15.71 -5.13
CA LEU A 21 -9.38 -15.99 -5.97
C LEU A 21 -9.15 -14.82 -6.93
N VAL A 22 -7.96 -14.24 -6.89
CA VAL A 22 -7.57 -13.12 -7.75
C VAL A 22 -6.29 -13.46 -8.49
N ARG A 23 -6.27 -13.23 -9.80
CA ARG A 23 -5.07 -13.26 -10.63
C ARG A 23 -4.57 -11.84 -10.83
N ILE A 24 -3.25 -11.67 -10.72
CA ILE A 24 -2.58 -10.38 -10.88
C ILE A 24 -1.44 -10.56 -11.86
N VAL A 25 -1.38 -9.68 -12.85
CA VAL A 25 -0.34 -9.66 -13.88
C VAL A 25 0.30 -8.28 -13.91
N GLY A 26 1.61 -8.22 -13.76
CA GLY A 26 2.35 -6.96 -13.84
C GLY A 26 3.61 -6.94 -12.99
N ARG A 27 4.26 -5.77 -12.98
CA ARG A 27 5.49 -5.51 -12.22
C ARG A 27 5.17 -4.62 -11.03
N LEU A 28 4.62 -5.23 -9.98
CA LEU A 28 4.12 -4.52 -8.80
C LEU A 28 4.89 -4.88 -7.54
N GLY A 29 5.54 -3.90 -6.92
CA GLY A 29 6.30 -4.01 -5.68
C GLY A 29 5.84 -3.02 -4.63
N GLN A 30 6.58 -2.92 -3.52
CA GLN A 30 6.18 -2.06 -2.42
C GLN A 30 6.32 -0.56 -2.70
N ALA A 31 7.19 -0.17 -3.64
CA ALA A 31 7.25 1.22 -4.10
C ALA A 31 5.97 1.62 -4.85
N HIS A 32 5.39 0.70 -5.64
CA HIS A 32 4.07 0.90 -6.26
C HIS A 32 2.97 1.02 -5.21
N ALA A 33 3.01 0.19 -4.16
CA ALA A 33 2.06 0.31 -3.05
C ALA A 33 2.17 1.66 -2.35
N ASP A 34 3.40 2.15 -2.11
CA ASP A 34 3.65 3.48 -1.54
C ASP A 34 3.00 4.58 -2.41
N VAL A 35 3.20 4.52 -3.74
CA VAL A 35 2.59 5.46 -4.71
C VAL A 35 1.08 5.35 -4.71
N PHE A 36 0.54 4.15 -4.82
CA PHE A 36 -0.90 3.91 -4.89
C PHE A 36 -1.63 4.44 -3.64
N GLU A 37 -1.12 4.14 -2.44
CA GLU A 37 -1.65 4.69 -1.18
C GLU A 37 -1.52 6.21 -1.11
N ALA A 38 -0.40 6.77 -1.59
CA ALA A 38 -0.22 8.22 -1.63
C ALA A 38 -1.20 8.92 -2.57
N LEU A 39 -1.68 8.27 -3.64
CA LEU A 39 -2.73 8.84 -4.51
C LEU A 39 -4.01 9.09 -3.73
N PHE A 40 -4.47 8.11 -2.94
CA PHE A 40 -5.67 8.24 -2.12
C PHE A 40 -5.46 9.23 -0.97
N TYR A 41 -4.36 9.08 -0.21
CA TYR A 41 -4.09 9.94 0.93
C TYR A 41 -3.92 11.42 0.56
N SER A 42 -3.37 11.72 -0.63
CA SER A 42 -3.12 13.09 -1.08
C SER A 42 -4.15 13.64 -2.06
N ALA A 43 -5.23 12.91 -2.31
CA ALA A 43 -6.34 13.37 -3.13
C ALA A 43 -6.90 14.68 -2.56
N GLU A 44 -6.95 15.72 -3.40
CA GLU A 44 -7.55 17.01 -3.08
C GLU A 44 -9.08 16.94 -3.17
N ASP A 45 -9.57 16.06 -4.04
CA ASP A 45 -10.96 15.74 -4.24
C ASP A 45 -11.08 14.29 -4.73
N TYR A 46 -12.18 13.63 -4.39
CA TYR A 46 -12.49 12.28 -4.84
C TYR A 46 -14.00 12.07 -4.91
N GLY A 47 -14.43 11.19 -5.80
CA GLY A 47 -15.83 10.83 -5.87
C GLY A 47 -16.07 9.59 -6.71
N PRO A 48 -17.31 9.07 -6.67
CA PRO A 48 -17.69 8.00 -7.57
C PRO A 48 -17.69 8.51 -9.02
N LEU A 49 -17.33 7.62 -9.93
CA LEU A 49 -17.55 7.73 -11.35
C LEU A 49 -18.42 6.53 -11.73
N LEU A 50 -19.66 6.81 -12.15
CA LEU A 50 -20.57 5.76 -12.57
C LEU A 50 -20.34 5.47 -14.05
N ASP A 51 -20.13 4.19 -14.36
CA ASP A 51 -20.08 3.67 -15.71
C ASP A 51 -21.51 3.65 -16.28
N GLU A 52 -21.66 3.61 -17.61
CA GLU A 52 -22.96 3.52 -18.28
C GLU A 52 -23.78 2.30 -17.83
N ASP A 53 -23.09 1.20 -17.49
CA ASP A 53 -23.68 -0.04 -16.97
C ASP A 53 -23.96 -0.02 -15.45
N GLY A 54 -23.87 1.14 -14.80
CA GLY A 54 -24.02 1.28 -13.34
C GLY A 54 -22.84 0.72 -12.53
N GLY A 55 -21.71 0.45 -13.18
CA GLY A 55 -20.46 0.12 -12.50
C GLY A 55 -19.91 1.31 -11.72
N GLU A 56 -19.32 1.08 -10.55
CA GLU A 56 -18.74 2.14 -9.72
C GLU A 56 -17.22 2.14 -9.85
N ARG A 57 -16.67 3.25 -10.33
CA ARG A 57 -15.25 3.60 -10.29
C ARG A 57 -15.02 4.74 -9.30
N ILE A 58 -13.75 5.02 -9.00
CA ILE A 58 -13.35 6.17 -8.17
C ILE A 58 -12.49 7.10 -9.01
N LYS A 59 -12.86 8.38 -9.07
CA LYS A 59 -12.01 9.45 -9.62
C LYS A 59 -11.30 10.17 -8.47
N LEU A 60 -10.03 10.50 -8.69
CA LEU A 60 -9.20 11.25 -7.77
C LEU A 60 -8.62 12.49 -8.48
N LEU A 61 -8.60 13.62 -7.79
CA LEU A 61 -7.85 14.81 -8.17
C LEU A 61 -6.58 14.88 -7.31
N VAL A 62 -5.41 14.73 -7.92
CA VAL A 62 -4.16 14.52 -7.18
C VAL A 62 -3.08 15.53 -7.58
N ASP A 63 -2.38 16.08 -6.59
CA ASP A 63 -1.16 16.86 -6.81
C ASP A 63 0.07 15.93 -6.88
N PRO A 64 0.70 15.73 -8.05
CA PRO A 64 1.84 14.82 -8.19
C PRO A 64 3.04 15.24 -7.32
N ALA A 65 3.18 16.53 -6.98
CA ALA A 65 4.25 16.98 -6.09
C ALA A 65 4.07 16.44 -4.66
N LYS A 66 2.82 16.34 -4.17
CA LYS A 66 2.53 15.74 -2.85
C LYS A 66 2.86 14.25 -2.84
N VAL A 67 2.45 13.52 -3.88
CA VAL A 67 2.72 12.09 -4.03
C VAL A 67 4.23 11.82 -4.00
N ARG A 68 5.00 12.57 -4.79
CA ARG A 68 6.46 12.48 -4.81
C ARG A 68 7.09 12.69 -3.44
N ARG A 69 6.63 13.70 -2.71
CA ARG A 69 7.16 14.03 -1.37
C ARG A 69 6.89 12.91 -0.37
N LEU A 70 5.68 12.35 -0.37
CA LEU A 70 5.27 11.27 0.55
C LEU A 70 6.03 9.96 0.27
N THR A 71 6.32 9.68 -1.02
CA THR A 71 6.87 8.40 -1.49
C THR A 71 8.36 8.43 -1.82
N ARG A 72 8.99 9.61 -1.68
CA ARG A 72 10.39 9.89 -2.01
C ARG A 72 10.75 9.55 -3.46
N GLN A 73 9.79 9.70 -4.38
CA GLN A 73 10.01 9.50 -5.81
C GLN A 73 10.44 10.82 -6.47
N ASP A 74 11.35 10.72 -7.43
CA ASP A 74 11.59 11.80 -8.39
C ASP A 74 10.49 11.80 -9.47
N GLY A 75 10.59 12.73 -10.43
CA GLY A 75 9.57 12.84 -11.50
C GLY A 75 9.53 11.61 -12.40
N THR A 76 10.70 11.14 -12.82
CA THR A 76 10.84 9.96 -13.68
C THR A 76 10.37 8.70 -12.98
N GLY A 77 10.80 8.47 -11.73
CA GLY A 77 10.39 7.32 -10.93
C GLY A 77 8.88 7.31 -10.66
N LEU A 78 8.27 8.46 -10.34
CA LEU A 78 6.82 8.52 -10.19
C LEU A 78 6.12 8.15 -11.51
N LYS A 79 6.57 8.70 -12.64
CA LYS A 79 5.98 8.38 -13.94
C LYS A 79 6.06 6.88 -14.24
N THR A 80 7.23 6.26 -14.08
CA THR A 80 7.40 4.82 -14.27
C THR A 80 6.46 4.01 -13.38
N MET A 81 6.32 4.38 -12.09
CA MET A 81 5.41 3.69 -11.18
C MET A 81 3.95 3.83 -11.59
N LEU A 82 3.54 5.00 -12.08
CA LEU A 82 2.19 5.24 -12.60
C LEU A 82 1.92 4.43 -13.87
N ASP A 83 2.86 4.39 -14.81
CA ASP A 83 2.76 3.57 -16.03
C ASP A 83 2.63 2.06 -15.68
N GLU A 84 3.43 1.58 -14.72
CA GLU A 84 3.36 0.20 -14.23
C GLU A 84 2.06 -0.10 -13.47
N LEU A 85 1.49 0.88 -12.74
CA LEU A 85 0.17 0.76 -12.10
C LEU A 85 -0.97 0.74 -13.13
N THR A 86 -0.87 1.52 -14.20
CA THR A 86 -1.89 1.55 -15.27
C THR A 86 -1.88 0.29 -16.12
N THR A 87 -0.71 -0.31 -16.34
CA THR A 87 -0.57 -1.54 -17.15
C THR A 87 -0.81 -2.84 -16.36
N ALA A 88 -0.86 -2.77 -15.03
CA ALA A 88 -1.11 -3.95 -14.22
C ALA A 88 -2.57 -4.41 -14.34
N LEU A 89 -2.75 -5.70 -14.62
CA LEU A 89 -4.06 -6.32 -14.79
C LEU A 89 -4.44 -7.12 -13.54
N ILE A 90 -5.67 -6.93 -13.11
CA ILE A 90 -6.34 -7.64 -12.02
C ILE A 90 -7.51 -8.40 -12.62
N GLU A 91 -7.57 -9.70 -12.34
CA GLU A 91 -8.70 -10.56 -12.66
C GLU A 91 -9.24 -11.13 -11.35
N ILE A 92 -10.43 -10.70 -10.96
CA ILE A 92 -11.18 -11.34 -9.87
C ILE A 92 -11.87 -12.55 -10.49
N LYS A 93 -11.45 -13.75 -10.11
CA LYS A 93 -12.03 -15.02 -10.60
C LYS A 93 -13.19 -15.47 -9.71
N GLU A 94 -13.02 -15.30 -8.41
CA GLU A 94 -14.00 -15.64 -7.39
C GLU A 94 -14.13 -14.53 -6.34
N PRO A 95 -15.35 -14.31 -5.78
CA PRO A 95 -16.60 -15.01 -6.10
C PRO A 95 -17.22 -14.54 -7.43
N GLU A 96 -18.06 -15.39 -8.05
CA GLU A 96 -18.62 -15.16 -9.41
C GLU A 96 -19.30 -13.81 -9.58
N HIS A 97 -20.06 -13.37 -8.58
CA HIS A 97 -20.80 -12.10 -8.62
C HIS A 97 -19.89 -10.84 -8.59
N LEU A 98 -18.60 -11.01 -8.27
CA LEU A 98 -17.58 -9.96 -8.35
C LEU A 98 -16.60 -10.17 -9.51
N ARG A 99 -16.83 -11.19 -10.34
CA ARG A 99 -15.91 -11.55 -11.42
C ARG A 99 -15.76 -10.40 -12.39
N CYS A 100 -14.54 -9.94 -12.57
CA CYS A 100 -14.21 -8.88 -13.50
C CYS A 100 -12.71 -8.88 -13.81
N ILE A 101 -12.36 -8.28 -14.94
CA ILE A 101 -10.98 -8.02 -15.36
C ILE A 101 -10.85 -6.52 -15.58
N GLY A 102 -9.78 -5.93 -15.05
CA GLY A 102 -9.48 -4.50 -15.21
C GLY A 102 -8.11 -4.16 -14.68
N HIS A 103 -7.80 -2.87 -14.59
CA HIS A 103 -6.50 -2.40 -14.12
C HIS A 103 -6.56 -1.90 -12.68
N LEU A 104 -5.39 -1.59 -12.12
CA LEU A 104 -5.32 -0.82 -10.88
C LEU A 104 -5.76 0.63 -11.10
N ILE A 105 -5.19 1.24 -12.14
CA ILE A 105 -5.53 2.59 -12.60
C ILE A 105 -5.94 2.47 -14.06
N ASP A 106 -7.19 2.80 -14.38
CA ASP A 106 -7.68 2.72 -15.76
C ASP A 106 -7.30 3.98 -16.57
N HIS A 107 -7.17 5.13 -15.92
CA HIS A 107 -6.83 6.39 -16.60
C HIS A 107 -6.00 7.34 -15.73
N ILE A 108 -5.05 8.01 -16.37
CA ILE A 108 -4.31 9.15 -15.83
C ILE A 108 -4.30 10.25 -16.89
N GLY A 109 -4.79 11.42 -16.53
CA GLY A 109 -4.82 12.59 -17.40
C GLY A 109 -4.53 13.87 -16.62
N LEU A 110 -4.25 14.96 -17.33
CA LEU A 110 -4.25 16.28 -16.71
C LEU A 110 -5.69 16.63 -16.31
N ALA A 111 -5.88 17.09 -15.08
CA ALA A 111 -7.18 17.55 -14.64
C ALA A 111 -7.56 18.84 -15.39
N ALA A 112 -8.75 18.86 -15.96
CA ALA A 112 -9.31 20.01 -16.66
C ALA A 112 -10.70 20.35 -16.12
N ARG A 113 -11.05 21.64 -16.16
CA ARG A 113 -12.39 22.16 -15.85
C ARG A 113 -13.31 21.99 -17.07
N GLN A 114 -14.60 22.30 -16.89
CA GLN A 114 -15.60 22.23 -17.96
C GLN A 114 -15.28 23.17 -19.14
N ASP A 115 -14.62 24.30 -18.88
CA ASP A 115 -14.18 25.26 -19.89
C ASP A 115 -12.91 24.83 -20.66
N GLY A 116 -12.36 23.65 -20.36
CA GLY A 116 -11.13 23.13 -20.97
C GLY A 116 -9.83 23.62 -20.32
N SER A 117 -9.89 24.55 -19.36
CA SER A 117 -8.70 25.02 -18.64
C SER A 117 -8.17 23.94 -17.69
N TYR A 118 -6.84 23.83 -17.58
CA TYR A 118 -6.24 22.88 -16.64
C TYR A 118 -6.41 23.33 -15.18
N VAL A 119 -6.54 22.35 -14.29
CA VAL A 119 -6.48 22.56 -12.84
C VAL A 119 -5.01 22.57 -12.44
N THR A 120 -4.57 23.67 -11.83
CA THR A 120 -3.17 23.91 -11.51
C THR A 120 -2.97 24.36 -10.06
N LYS A 121 -1.72 24.28 -9.58
CA LYS A 121 -1.25 24.86 -8.32
C LYS A 121 0.06 25.64 -8.51
N PRO A 122 0.35 26.67 -7.69
CA PRO A 122 1.59 27.43 -7.78
C PRO A 122 2.81 26.54 -7.54
N ASN A 123 3.74 26.48 -8.50
CA ASN A 123 4.98 25.74 -8.36
C ASN A 123 6.00 26.57 -7.55
N PRO A 124 6.56 26.04 -6.44
CA PRO A 124 7.56 26.77 -5.64
C PRO A 124 8.81 27.19 -6.43
N MET A 125 9.10 26.52 -7.55
CA MET A 125 10.22 26.86 -8.44
C MET A 125 9.85 27.89 -9.52
N GLY A 126 8.64 28.47 -9.45
CA GLY A 126 8.09 29.39 -10.46
C GLY A 126 7.10 28.71 -11.40
N GLY A 127 6.10 29.48 -11.84
CA GLY A 127 5.03 29.02 -12.73
C GLY A 127 3.96 28.18 -12.03
N GLU A 128 3.21 27.42 -12.82
CA GLU A 128 2.16 26.53 -12.35
C GLU A 128 2.52 25.06 -12.59
N ARG A 129 1.99 24.17 -11.75
CA ARG A 129 2.03 22.72 -11.99
C ARG A 129 0.61 22.19 -12.16
N HIS A 130 0.45 21.26 -13.09
CA HIS A 130 -0.84 20.60 -13.33
C HIS A 130 -1.15 19.56 -12.26
N LEU A 131 -2.43 19.45 -11.91
CA LEU A 131 -2.97 18.34 -11.14
C LEU A 131 -3.37 17.22 -12.08
N LEU A 132 -3.39 16.00 -11.54
CA LEU A 132 -3.77 14.80 -12.27
C LEU A 132 -5.22 14.42 -11.94
N ARG A 133 -5.97 14.04 -12.96
CA ARG A 133 -7.18 13.23 -12.84
C ARG A 133 -6.76 11.78 -12.94
N ILE A 134 -7.08 11.00 -11.93
CA ILE A 134 -6.77 9.56 -11.88
C ILE A 134 -8.09 8.80 -11.72
N GLU A 135 -8.28 7.77 -12.52
CA GLU A 135 -9.44 6.87 -12.43
C GLU A 135 -8.98 5.50 -11.98
N ILE A 136 -9.51 5.07 -10.84
CA ILE A 136 -9.23 3.76 -10.27
C ILE A 136 -10.09 2.73 -10.98
N GLY A 137 -9.45 1.63 -11.39
CA GLY A 137 -10.15 0.62 -12.17
C GLY A 137 -11.18 -0.15 -11.38
N LYS A 138 -12.22 -0.63 -12.07
CA LYS A 138 -13.37 -1.30 -11.44
C LYS A 138 -12.96 -2.52 -10.60
N ALA A 139 -12.06 -3.35 -11.15
CA ALA A 139 -11.50 -4.49 -10.42
C ALA A 139 -10.75 -4.05 -9.15
N ALA A 140 -10.01 -2.95 -9.21
CA ALA A 140 -9.37 -2.39 -8.02
C ALA A 140 -10.40 -1.87 -7.01
N VAL A 141 -11.42 -1.13 -7.43
CA VAL A 141 -12.48 -0.64 -6.52
C VAL A 141 -13.15 -1.81 -5.78
N HIS A 142 -13.44 -2.92 -6.46
CA HIS A 142 -13.97 -4.12 -5.80
C HIS A 142 -13.06 -4.68 -4.70
N LEU A 143 -11.74 -4.70 -4.93
CA LEU A 143 -10.77 -5.16 -3.94
C LEU A 143 -10.59 -4.15 -2.79
N LEU A 144 -10.75 -2.86 -3.07
CA LEU A 144 -10.42 -1.77 -2.15
C LEU A 144 -11.60 -1.32 -1.30
N ARG A 145 -12.84 -1.69 -1.65
CA ARG A 145 -14.08 -1.28 -0.94
C ARG A 145 -14.02 -1.52 0.58
N HIS A 146 -13.24 -2.51 1.02
CA HIS A 146 -13.05 -2.84 2.44
C HIS A 146 -11.63 -2.58 2.96
N ASP A 147 -10.73 -2.01 2.16
CA ASP A 147 -9.35 -1.77 2.57
C ASP A 147 -9.21 -0.44 3.34
N MET A 148 -9.14 -0.55 4.67
CA MET A 148 -8.90 0.58 5.58
C MET A 148 -7.51 1.23 5.42
N GLY A 149 -6.60 0.63 4.62
CA GLY A 149 -5.22 1.09 4.41
C GLY A 149 -5.08 2.40 3.65
N LEU A 150 -5.92 2.63 2.64
CA LEU A 150 -5.66 3.62 1.57
C LEU A 150 -5.71 5.09 2.02
N TRP A 151 -6.41 5.37 3.11
CA TRP A 151 -6.58 6.74 3.63
C TRP A 151 -5.59 7.11 4.73
N ARG A 152 -4.61 6.23 5.02
CA ARG A 152 -3.57 6.49 6.01
C ARG A 152 -2.36 7.16 5.37
N ASP A 153 -1.64 7.99 6.12
CA ASP A 153 -0.38 8.57 5.67
C ASP A 153 0.60 7.44 5.32
N PRO A 154 1.02 7.28 4.05
CA PRO A 154 1.93 6.21 3.65
C PRO A 154 3.37 6.48 4.06
N SER A 155 3.71 7.72 4.43
CA SER A 155 5.10 8.16 4.68
C SER A 155 5.85 7.28 5.69
N PRO A 156 5.28 6.85 6.83
CA PRO A 156 5.99 6.00 7.78
C PRO A 156 6.41 4.65 7.19
N ILE A 157 5.59 4.05 6.32
CA ILE A 157 5.90 2.80 5.63
C ILE A 157 6.86 3.06 4.46
N ALA A 158 6.62 4.11 3.67
CA ALA A 158 7.44 4.48 2.53
C ALA A 158 8.90 4.82 2.89
N LYS A 159 9.14 5.21 4.15
CA LYS A 159 10.49 5.46 4.70
C LYS A 159 11.32 4.19 4.91
N MET A 160 10.69 3.02 5.07
CA MET A 160 11.39 1.75 5.29
C MET A 160 12.17 1.36 4.04
N ARG A 161 13.42 0.91 4.23
CA ARG A 161 14.33 0.64 3.10
C ARG A 161 14.04 -0.69 2.41
N ARG A 162 13.36 -1.62 3.08
CA ARG A 162 13.19 -2.99 2.60
C ARG A 162 11.73 -3.29 2.32
N GLY A 163 11.48 -3.86 1.14
CA GLY A 163 10.12 -4.21 0.73
C GLY A 163 9.45 -5.20 1.68
N ILE A 164 10.20 -6.16 2.24
CA ILE A 164 9.62 -7.08 3.21
C ILE A 164 9.06 -6.36 4.44
N SER A 165 9.79 -5.37 4.97
CA SER A 165 9.34 -4.57 6.11
C SER A 165 8.07 -3.80 5.80
N GLN A 166 7.99 -3.23 4.60
CA GLN A 166 6.80 -2.51 4.13
C GLN A 166 5.58 -3.42 4.01
N SER A 167 5.76 -4.62 3.43
CA SER A 167 4.67 -5.59 3.29
C SER A 167 4.19 -6.09 4.65
N VAL A 168 5.12 -6.40 5.56
CA VAL A 168 4.79 -6.81 6.93
C VAL A 168 4.06 -5.69 7.66
N ALA A 169 4.53 -4.44 7.54
CA ALA A 169 3.85 -3.28 8.11
C ALA A 169 2.41 -3.17 7.62
N ARG A 170 2.18 -3.20 6.29
CA ARG A 170 0.84 -3.16 5.70
C ARG A 170 -0.06 -4.28 6.20
N LEU A 171 0.46 -5.50 6.27
CA LEU A 171 -0.29 -6.65 6.78
C LEU A 171 -0.72 -6.44 8.24
N MET A 172 0.22 -6.02 9.10
CA MET A 172 -0.05 -5.83 10.53
C MET A 172 -0.96 -4.62 10.81
N LEU A 173 -0.86 -3.56 10.01
CA LEU A 173 -1.71 -2.38 10.15
C LEU A 173 -3.15 -2.59 9.65
N THR A 174 -3.37 -3.56 8.76
CA THR A 174 -4.71 -3.94 8.27
C THR A 174 -5.36 -5.02 9.14
N HIS A 175 -4.56 -5.88 9.80
CA HIS A 175 -5.10 -6.83 10.78
C HIS A 175 -5.61 -6.11 12.03
N SER A 176 -6.77 -6.54 12.53
CA SER A 176 -7.30 -6.01 13.79
C SER A 176 -6.35 -6.39 14.94
N PRO A 177 -5.82 -5.42 15.72
CA PRO A 177 -5.01 -5.70 16.90
C PRO A 177 -5.75 -6.54 17.96
N THR A 178 -7.09 -6.55 17.92
CA THR A 178 -7.91 -7.35 18.85
C THR A 178 -7.82 -8.85 18.60
N LYS A 179 -7.35 -9.28 17.42
CA LYS A 179 -7.12 -10.70 17.08
C LYS A 179 -5.69 -11.15 17.36
N GLN A 180 -4.87 -10.30 17.97
CA GLN A 180 -3.49 -10.65 18.29
C GLN A 180 -3.45 -11.69 19.42
N PRO A 181 -2.73 -12.81 19.24
CA PRO A 181 -2.52 -13.78 20.31
C PRO A 181 -1.76 -13.17 21.50
N THR A 182 -1.94 -13.75 22.68
CA THR A 182 -1.08 -13.45 23.84
C THR A 182 0.39 -13.66 23.47
N GLY A 183 1.22 -12.63 23.64
CA GLY A 183 2.64 -12.64 23.24
C GLY A 183 2.92 -12.34 21.76
N GLY A 184 1.91 -12.02 20.95
CA GLY A 184 2.08 -11.60 19.56
C GLY A 184 2.10 -12.72 18.52
N PHE A 185 2.12 -12.32 17.25
CA PHE A 185 2.15 -13.26 16.12
C PHE A 185 3.54 -13.89 15.98
N ARG A 186 3.59 -15.14 15.51
CA ARG A 186 4.87 -15.76 15.15
C ARG A 186 5.43 -15.08 13.90
N LEU A 187 6.69 -14.65 13.97
CA LEU A 187 7.39 -13.97 12.88
C LEU A 187 7.34 -14.77 11.58
N ASP A 188 7.56 -16.08 11.68
CA ASP A 188 7.57 -16.99 10.53
C ASP A 188 6.22 -17.10 9.85
N LYS A 189 5.13 -17.09 10.63
CA LYS A 189 3.77 -17.12 10.08
C LYS A 189 3.41 -15.82 9.37
N VAL A 190 3.86 -14.69 9.90
CA VAL A 190 3.72 -13.40 9.21
C VAL A 190 4.53 -13.36 7.92
N LEU A 191 5.77 -13.86 7.93
CA LEU A 191 6.60 -13.93 6.72
C LEU A 191 6.02 -14.88 5.67
N GLU A 192 5.50 -16.03 6.08
CA GLU A 192 4.82 -17.00 5.22
C GLU A 192 3.56 -16.39 4.60
N GLN A 193 2.77 -15.63 5.36
CA GLN A 193 1.58 -14.95 4.83
C GLN A 193 1.94 -13.85 3.81
N VAL A 194 3.09 -13.19 3.98
CA VAL A 194 3.54 -12.12 3.08
C VAL A 194 4.22 -12.68 1.81
N CYS A 195 5.09 -13.66 1.97
CA CYS A 195 5.94 -14.15 0.89
C CYS A 195 5.43 -15.44 0.24
N GLY A 196 4.52 -16.16 0.88
CA GLY A 196 4.26 -17.57 0.60
C GLY A 196 5.33 -18.48 1.23
N PRO A 197 5.35 -19.76 0.85
CA PRO A 197 6.38 -20.70 1.26
C PRO A 197 7.78 -20.19 0.88
N LEU A 198 8.72 -20.26 1.81
CA LEU A 198 10.10 -19.81 1.64
C LEU A 198 11.08 -20.95 1.91
N ALA A 199 12.15 -21.03 1.12
CA ALA A 199 13.26 -21.90 1.46
C ALA A 199 13.95 -21.43 2.76
N GLN A 200 14.64 -22.33 3.47
CA GLN A 200 15.24 -22.01 4.78
C GLN A 200 16.17 -20.80 4.72
N GLN A 201 17.02 -20.71 3.69
CA GLN A 201 17.94 -19.60 3.51
C GLN A 201 17.23 -18.28 3.20
N GLU A 202 16.18 -18.32 2.38
CA GLU A 202 15.35 -17.15 2.09
C GLU A 202 14.63 -16.65 3.34
N ALA A 203 14.05 -17.55 4.12
CA ALA A 203 13.42 -17.21 5.39
C ALA A 203 14.41 -16.55 6.37
N ARG A 204 15.66 -17.05 6.45
CA ARG A 204 16.73 -16.41 7.24
C ARG A 204 17.03 -14.99 6.73
N ASN A 205 17.16 -14.81 5.42
CA ASN A 205 17.39 -13.50 4.81
C ASN A 205 16.23 -12.53 5.11
N ARG A 206 14.97 -12.97 4.97
CA ARG A 206 13.80 -12.15 5.28
C ARG A 206 13.72 -11.72 6.74
N ARG A 207 14.03 -12.62 7.68
CA ARG A 207 14.14 -12.25 9.11
C ARG A 207 15.22 -11.21 9.36
N ARG A 208 16.40 -11.37 8.75
CA ARG A 208 17.52 -10.41 8.87
C ARG A 208 17.13 -9.05 8.30
N GLU A 209 16.51 -9.03 7.13
CA GLU A 209 15.99 -7.82 6.50
C GLU A 209 14.99 -7.10 7.41
N LEU A 210 13.97 -7.82 7.89
CA LEU A 210 12.93 -7.25 8.73
C LEU A 210 13.47 -6.67 10.04
N ARG A 211 14.40 -7.39 10.70
CA ARG A 211 15.06 -6.91 11.92
C ARG A 211 15.94 -5.68 11.70
N ALA A 212 16.51 -5.52 10.50
CA ALA A 212 17.29 -4.34 10.17
C ALA A 212 16.43 -3.07 10.01
N ASP A 213 15.09 -3.18 9.93
CA ASP A 213 14.14 -2.07 9.95
C ASP A 213 13.33 -2.01 11.26
N ALA A 214 13.78 -2.69 12.33
CA ALA A 214 13.05 -2.79 13.61
C ALA A 214 12.66 -1.43 14.19
N ASP A 215 13.55 -0.43 14.16
CA ASP A 215 13.26 0.91 14.70
C ASP A 215 12.15 1.62 13.91
N ASN A 216 12.16 1.49 12.57
CA ASN A 216 11.12 2.06 11.72
C ASN A 216 9.77 1.38 11.94
N LEU A 217 9.76 0.07 12.18
CA LEU A 217 8.56 -0.69 12.54
C LEU A 217 8.04 -0.26 13.92
N ALA A 218 8.94 -0.10 14.89
CA ALA A 218 8.59 0.29 16.25
C ALA A 218 7.96 1.70 16.28
N ALA A 219 8.46 2.63 15.45
CA ALA A 219 7.89 3.98 15.30
C ALA A 219 6.42 4.00 14.81
N ILE A 220 5.97 2.92 14.15
CA ILE A 220 4.56 2.74 13.74
C ILE A 220 3.80 1.75 14.63
N GLY A 221 4.40 1.36 15.77
CA GLY A 221 3.81 0.48 16.77
C GLY A 221 3.84 -1.00 16.43
N ILE A 222 4.85 -1.43 15.67
CA ILE A 222 5.11 -2.83 15.36
C ILE A 222 6.48 -3.20 15.94
N VAL A 223 6.52 -4.05 16.95
CA VAL A 223 7.74 -4.43 17.65
C VAL A 223 8.07 -5.89 17.41
N ILE A 224 9.34 -6.18 17.15
CA ILE A 224 9.86 -7.54 16.99
C ILE A 224 10.51 -7.95 18.31
N CYS A 225 9.95 -8.96 18.98
CA CYS A 225 10.45 -9.52 20.23
C CYS A 225 10.86 -10.98 19.99
N GLY A 226 12.16 -11.24 19.82
CA GLY A 226 12.64 -12.58 19.51
C GLY A 226 12.07 -13.13 18.20
N ASP A 227 11.26 -14.19 18.29
CA ASP A 227 10.52 -14.81 17.17
C ASP A 227 9.06 -14.35 17.06
N ARG A 228 8.68 -13.30 17.80
CA ARG A 228 7.35 -12.71 17.82
C ARG A 228 7.32 -11.31 17.22
N ILE A 229 6.16 -10.95 16.70
CA ILE A 229 5.82 -9.60 16.26
C ILE A 229 4.55 -9.15 16.98
N ILE A 230 4.65 -8.00 17.63
CA ILE A 230 3.60 -7.40 18.45
C ILE A 230 3.17 -6.10 17.77
N CYS A 231 1.87 -5.95 17.58
CA CYS A 231 1.25 -4.80 16.97
C CYS A 231 0.36 -4.10 18.00
N TYR A 232 0.79 -2.93 18.46
CA TYR A 232 0.04 -2.16 19.45
C TYR A 232 -1.26 -1.61 18.84
N ARG A 233 -2.28 -1.36 19.68
CA ARG A 233 -3.56 -0.77 19.26
C ARG A 233 -3.37 0.68 18.85
N ARG A 234 -4.28 1.21 18.03
CA ARG A 234 -4.20 2.59 17.51
C ARG A 234 -4.02 3.64 18.62
N GLU A 235 -4.67 3.45 19.75
CA GLU A 235 -4.56 4.33 20.92
C GLU A 235 -3.18 4.22 21.59
N GLU A 236 -2.69 3.00 21.78
CA GLU A 236 -1.35 2.73 22.31
C GLU A 236 -0.26 3.27 21.38
N ARG A 237 -0.44 3.15 20.06
CA ARG A 237 0.44 3.75 19.04
C ARG A 237 0.51 5.26 19.16
N LYS A 238 -0.62 5.94 19.32
CA LYS A 238 -0.65 7.39 19.55
C LYS A 238 0.13 7.75 20.82
N ARG A 239 -0.03 6.97 21.88
CA ARG A 239 0.70 7.18 23.14
C ARG A 239 2.21 6.96 22.97
N ILE A 240 2.63 5.93 22.24
CA ILE A 240 4.04 5.69 21.88
C ILE A 240 4.59 6.86 21.03
N GLN A 241 3.86 7.33 20.02
CA GLN A 241 4.28 8.44 19.15
C GLN A 241 4.39 9.78 19.89
N THR A 242 3.58 9.98 20.93
CA THR A 242 3.65 11.17 21.81
C THR A 242 4.67 11.03 22.96
N GLY A 243 5.34 9.88 23.09
CA GLY A 243 6.27 9.59 24.20
C GLY A 243 5.59 9.31 25.55
N SER A 244 4.26 9.18 25.59
CA SER A 244 3.48 8.93 26.81
C SER A 244 3.34 7.45 27.20
N LEU A 245 3.93 6.54 26.42
CA LEU A 245 4.05 5.12 26.71
C LEU A 245 5.43 4.64 26.25
N SER A 246 6.21 4.04 27.16
CA SER A 246 7.49 3.41 26.82
C SER A 246 7.27 2.02 26.25
N MET A 247 7.98 1.67 25.17
CA MET A 247 8.02 0.31 24.62
C MET A 247 9.03 -0.55 25.38
N ASN A 248 8.85 -0.71 26.70
CA ASN A 248 9.63 -1.67 27.47
C ASN A 248 8.92 -3.03 27.38
N HIS A 249 9.45 -3.91 26.54
CA HIS A 249 9.24 -5.35 26.69
C HIS A 249 10.55 -5.96 27.11
N GLU A 250 10.77 -5.99 28.43
CA GLU A 250 11.66 -6.99 29.01
C GLU A 250 11.07 -8.35 28.67
N ALA A 251 11.83 -9.13 27.91
CA ALA A 251 11.51 -10.50 27.61
C ALA A 251 11.58 -11.30 28.92
N SER A 252 10.44 -11.53 29.55
CA SER A 252 10.31 -12.62 30.52
C SER A 252 10.28 -13.93 29.74
N VAL A 253 11.31 -14.73 30.03
CA VAL A 253 11.68 -16.06 29.53
C VAL A 253 10.51 -17.01 29.33
#